data_AF-A0A5J5A2Z9-F1
#
_entry.id   AF-A0A5J5A2Z9-F1
#
_cell.length_a   1.000
_cell.length_b   1.000
_cell.length_c   1.000
_cell.angle_alpha   90.00
_cell.angle_beta   90.00
_cell.angle_gamma   90.00
#
_symmetry.space_group_name_H-M   'P 1'
#
loop_
_entity.id
_entity.type
_entity.pdbx_description
1 polymer ?
#
loop_
_entity_poly.entity_id
_entity_poly.type
_entity_poly.pdbx_seq_one_letter_code
_entity_poly.pdbx_strand_id
1 'polypeptide(L)'
;MQGIGYFGVVILGVLVFLGSAEAQLKLGFYSASCPKAEKIVLDYVKKHIPNAPSLAAALIRMHFHDCFVRGCDASILLNSTSNQAEKVAPPNLTVRGFDFIDRVKSLLEAECPGIVSCADIIALVARDSIVATGGPFWRVPTGRRDGLISNSSEAVANIPALTSNFSSLQTSFSNKGLDLKDLVLLSGAHTIGISLCSSFSYRLYNFTWLGDQDPSLDSEYAANLKARKCRTPTDDTTIVEMDPGSFRTFDLSYYSLLLKRRGLFESDAALTTNSTTKSYITQLLQGSLQNFYVEFAKSMEKMGRIEVKTGSSAEAQLKLGFYSASCPKAEKIVLDYVHKHIPNAPSLAAAFIRMHFHDCFVRGCDASILLNSTSNQAEKVAPPNLTVRGFDFIDRVKSLLEAECPGIVSCADIIALVARDSIVATGGPSWRVPTGRRDGLISNSSEALANIPAPTSNFSSLQTSFSNKGLDLKDLLLLSGAHTIGISHCSSFSNRLYNFTGVGDQDPSLDSEYAANLKARKCRTPTDNTTIVEMDPGSFRTFDLSYYTLLLKRRGLFESDAALTTNSTTKSYITQLLQGSLQNFYVEFAKSMEKMGRIEVKTASSGEIRRQCAVVNS
;
A
#
# COMPACT_ATOMS: atom_id res chain seq x y z
N MET A 1 -66.93 47.12 1.95
CA MET A 1 -65.81 47.69 1.16
C MET A 1 -64.52 47.22 1.80
N GLN A 2 -63.56 46.83 0.95
CA GLN A 2 -62.19 46.36 1.25
C GLN A 2 -62.08 44.92 1.78
N GLY A 3 -61.74 44.03 0.85
CA GLY A 3 -61.23 42.69 1.12
C GLY A 3 -59.74 42.74 1.43
N ILE A 4 -59.31 41.94 2.39
CA ILE A 4 -57.92 41.64 2.69
C ILE A 4 -57.75 40.13 2.45
N GLY A 5 -57.03 39.79 1.38
CA GLY A 5 -56.69 38.42 1.05
C GLY A 5 -55.56 37.90 1.94
N TYR A 6 -55.79 36.76 2.57
CA TYR A 6 -54.76 35.98 3.24
C TYR A 6 -53.92 35.24 2.20
N PHE A 7 -52.68 35.69 1.98
CA PHE A 7 -51.66 34.91 1.27
C PHE A 7 -51.01 33.93 2.25
N GLY A 8 -51.50 32.69 2.25
CA GLY A 8 -50.77 31.55 2.82
C GLY A 8 -49.67 31.13 1.86
N VAL A 9 -48.41 31.42 2.19
CA VAL A 9 -47.26 30.88 1.47
C VAL A 9 -47.04 29.45 1.95
N VAL A 10 -47.50 28.49 1.14
CA VAL A 10 -47.08 27.10 1.21
C VAL A 10 -45.61 27.04 0.77
N ILE A 11 -44.69 26.92 1.73
CA ILE A 11 -43.29 26.62 1.44
C ILE A 11 -43.23 25.16 0.96
N LEU A 12 -43.12 24.96 -0.35
CA LEU A 12 -42.72 23.69 -0.94
C LEU A 12 -41.28 23.40 -0.46
N GLY A 13 -41.14 22.47 0.49
CA GLY A 13 -39.86 21.92 0.87
C GLY A 13 -39.31 21.05 -0.26
N VAL A 14 -38.46 21.63 -1.11
CA VAL A 14 -37.60 20.85 -2.01
C VAL A 14 -36.45 20.30 -1.16
N LEU A 15 -36.66 19.09 -0.63
CA LEU A 15 -35.58 18.25 -0.11
C LEU A 15 -34.68 17.84 -1.29
N VAL A 16 -33.66 18.64 -1.56
CA VAL A 16 -32.54 18.22 -2.42
C VAL A 16 -31.74 17.20 -1.62
N PHE A 17 -32.07 15.92 -1.80
CA PHE A 17 -31.15 14.83 -1.46
C PHE A 17 -29.93 14.94 -2.37
N LEU A 18 -28.86 15.61 -1.90
CA LEU A 18 -27.53 15.45 -2.46
C LEU A 18 -27.03 14.06 -2.05
N GLY A 19 -27.47 13.04 -2.79
CA GLY A 19 -26.86 11.72 -2.72
C GLY A 19 -25.42 11.81 -3.21
N SER A 20 -24.47 11.52 -2.33
CA SER A 20 -23.07 11.30 -2.70
C SER A 20 -23.03 10.12 -3.68
N ALA A 21 -22.85 10.41 -4.97
CA ALA A 21 -22.60 9.36 -5.95
C ALA A 21 -21.17 8.84 -5.73
N GLU A 22 -21.04 7.74 -4.99
CA GLU A 22 -19.85 6.89 -5.06
C GLU A 22 -19.60 6.56 -6.53
N ALA A 23 -18.43 6.90 -7.09
CA ALA A 23 -18.13 6.39 -8.43
C ALA A 23 -17.73 4.93 -8.27
N GLN A 24 -18.71 4.09 -8.53
CA GLN A 24 -18.55 2.66 -8.67
C GLN A 24 -17.88 2.37 -10.03
N LEU A 25 -17.35 1.16 -10.18
CA LEU A 25 -16.91 0.69 -11.48
C LEU A 25 -18.02 0.87 -12.51
N LYS A 26 -17.66 1.36 -13.70
CA LYS A 26 -18.62 1.70 -14.75
C LYS A 26 -18.21 1.08 -16.07
N LEU A 27 -19.20 0.61 -16.84
CA LEU A 27 -18.95 0.24 -18.24
C LEU A 27 -18.62 1.49 -19.05
N GLY A 28 -17.57 1.40 -19.87
CA GLY A 28 -17.08 2.56 -20.61
C GLY A 28 -16.51 3.65 -19.71
N PHE A 29 -15.91 3.30 -18.56
CA PHE A 29 -15.24 4.26 -17.67
C PHE A 29 -14.22 5.13 -18.43
N TYR A 30 -13.46 4.51 -19.34
CA TYR A 30 -12.45 5.18 -20.16
C TYR A 30 -12.99 5.83 -21.43
N SER A 31 -14.29 5.74 -21.74
CA SER A 31 -14.84 6.20 -23.04
C SER A 31 -14.60 7.68 -23.33
N ALA A 32 -14.42 8.52 -22.30
CA ALA A 32 -14.09 9.94 -22.46
C ALA A 32 -12.58 10.21 -22.31
N SER A 33 -11.90 9.57 -21.35
CA SER A 33 -10.51 9.87 -20.98
C SER A 33 -9.46 9.08 -21.79
N CYS A 34 -9.80 7.87 -22.24
CA CYS A 34 -8.99 7.08 -23.14
C CYS A 34 -9.89 6.19 -24.03
N PRO A 35 -10.52 6.77 -25.07
CA PRO A 35 -11.55 6.08 -25.86
C PRO A 35 -11.08 4.78 -26.53
N LYS A 36 -9.77 4.63 -26.77
CA LYS A 36 -9.18 3.42 -27.36
C LYS A 36 -8.73 2.37 -26.34
N ALA A 37 -8.86 2.61 -25.04
CA ALA A 37 -8.31 1.74 -24.00
C ALA A 37 -8.73 0.27 -24.16
N GLU A 38 -10.03 -0.02 -24.11
CA GLU A 38 -10.54 -1.39 -24.23
C GLU A 38 -10.22 -2.01 -25.61
N LYS A 39 -10.19 -1.19 -26.67
CA LYS A 39 -9.83 -1.65 -28.01
C LYS A 39 -8.36 -2.07 -28.10
N ILE A 40 -7.44 -1.33 -27.51
CA ILE A 40 -6.01 -1.67 -27.48
C ILE A 40 -5.80 -3.01 -26.77
N VAL A 41 -6.44 -3.19 -25.61
CA VAL A 41 -6.41 -4.46 -24.86
C VAL A 41 -6.93 -5.61 -25.73
N LEU A 42 -8.12 -5.45 -26.30
CA LEU A 42 -8.78 -6.45 -27.13
C LEU A 42 -7.95 -6.83 -28.37
N ASP A 43 -7.42 -5.84 -29.09
CA ASP A 43 -6.62 -6.06 -30.30
C ASP A 43 -5.32 -6.80 -29.96
N TYR A 44 -4.68 -6.46 -28.83
CA TYR A 44 -3.48 -7.15 -28.38
C TYR A 44 -3.77 -8.61 -27.99
N VAL A 45 -4.86 -8.86 -27.26
CA VAL A 45 -5.31 -10.22 -26.92
C VAL A 45 -5.62 -11.04 -28.17
N LYS A 46 -6.45 -10.52 -29.08
CA LYS A 46 -6.81 -11.21 -30.33
C LYS A 46 -5.60 -11.58 -31.18
N LYS A 47 -4.55 -10.75 -31.17
CA LYS A 47 -3.32 -11.03 -31.92
C LYS A 47 -2.46 -12.14 -31.30
N HIS A 48 -2.41 -12.24 -29.97
CA HIS A 48 -1.42 -13.08 -29.29
C HIS A 48 -1.99 -14.36 -28.68
N ILE A 49 -3.19 -14.33 -28.11
CA ILE A 49 -3.76 -15.50 -27.40
C ILE A 49 -4.00 -16.70 -28.33
N PRO A 50 -4.49 -16.56 -29.57
CA PRO A 50 -4.63 -17.71 -30.47
C PRO A 50 -3.31 -18.46 -30.75
N ASN A 51 -2.17 -17.75 -30.71
CA ASN A 51 -0.84 -18.32 -30.89
C ASN A 51 -0.22 -18.86 -29.59
N ALA A 52 -0.79 -18.52 -28.44
CA ALA A 52 -0.34 -18.96 -27.12
C ALA A 52 -1.53 -19.24 -26.18
N PRO A 53 -2.43 -20.17 -26.52
CA PRO A 53 -3.72 -20.33 -25.82
C PRO A 53 -3.57 -20.73 -24.34
N SER A 54 -2.43 -21.30 -23.95
CA SER A 54 -2.15 -21.59 -22.54
C SER A 54 -2.00 -20.34 -21.67
N LEU A 55 -1.77 -19.16 -22.26
CA LEU A 55 -1.75 -17.89 -21.53
C LEU A 55 -3.14 -17.48 -21.03
N ALA A 56 -4.23 -17.91 -21.67
CA ALA A 56 -5.57 -17.59 -21.19
C ALA A 56 -5.81 -18.10 -19.77
N ALA A 57 -5.41 -19.35 -19.50
CA ALA A 57 -5.44 -19.94 -18.16
C ALA A 57 -4.54 -19.19 -17.16
N ALA A 58 -3.37 -18.72 -17.60
CA ALA A 58 -2.46 -17.97 -16.74
C ALA A 58 -3.01 -16.57 -16.38
N LEU A 59 -3.65 -15.89 -17.34
CA LEU A 59 -4.17 -14.54 -17.17
C LEU A 59 -5.45 -14.51 -16.31
N ILE A 60 -6.35 -15.50 -16.47
CA ILE A 60 -7.49 -15.63 -15.54
C ILE A 60 -7.02 -16.02 -14.14
N ARG A 61 -5.99 -16.87 -14.01
CA ARG A 61 -5.37 -17.18 -12.72
C ARG A 61 -4.77 -15.93 -12.07
N MET A 62 -4.04 -15.11 -12.83
CA MET A 62 -3.51 -13.84 -12.31
C MET A 62 -4.62 -12.94 -11.78
N HIS A 63 -5.74 -12.81 -12.49
CA HIS A 63 -6.89 -12.02 -12.05
C HIS A 63 -7.52 -12.58 -10.76
N PHE A 64 -7.68 -13.91 -10.63
CA PHE A 64 -8.15 -14.52 -9.39
C PHE A 64 -7.20 -14.25 -8.23
N HIS A 65 -5.90 -14.49 -8.44
CA HIS A 65 -4.88 -14.33 -7.40
C HIS A 65 -4.77 -12.87 -6.93
N ASP A 66 -4.88 -11.90 -7.84
CA ASP A 66 -4.93 -10.47 -7.52
C ASP A 66 -6.14 -10.16 -6.60
N CYS A 67 -7.34 -10.53 -7.06
CA CYS A 67 -8.59 -10.23 -6.35
C CYS A 67 -8.66 -10.84 -4.93
N PHE A 68 -8.01 -11.97 -4.69
CA PHE A 68 -8.12 -12.69 -3.42
C PHE A 68 -7.19 -12.17 -2.32
N VAL A 69 -6.21 -11.31 -2.60
CA VAL A 69 -5.31 -10.78 -1.56
C VAL A 69 -5.84 -9.47 -0.98
N ARG A 70 -5.66 -8.35 -1.69
CA ARG A 70 -6.08 -7.00 -1.26
C ARG A 70 -7.23 -6.41 -2.09
N GLY A 71 -7.93 -7.26 -2.83
CA GLY A 71 -8.93 -6.87 -3.81
C GLY A 71 -8.34 -6.79 -5.21
N CYS A 72 -9.21 -6.62 -6.21
CA CYS A 72 -8.77 -6.57 -7.61
C CYS A 72 -8.09 -5.22 -7.91
N ASP A 73 -6.83 -5.06 -7.51
CA ASP A 73 -6.10 -3.80 -7.55
C ASP A 73 -4.71 -3.90 -8.22
N ALA A 74 -4.37 -5.01 -8.87
CA ALA A 74 -3.06 -5.25 -9.48
C ALA A 74 -1.85 -5.24 -8.51
N SER A 75 -2.06 -5.41 -7.20
CA SER A 75 -0.95 -5.57 -6.24
C SER A 75 -0.05 -6.76 -6.57
N ILE A 76 -0.56 -7.77 -7.29
CA ILE A 76 0.24 -8.91 -7.77
C ILE A 76 1.32 -8.52 -8.79
N LEU A 77 1.19 -7.37 -9.47
CA LEU A 77 2.17 -6.91 -10.46
C LEU A 77 3.36 -6.18 -9.84
N LEU A 78 3.23 -5.73 -8.59
CA LEU A 78 4.25 -4.93 -7.95
C LEU A 78 5.50 -5.78 -7.66
N ASN A 79 6.66 -5.23 -8.00
CA ASN A 79 7.94 -5.82 -7.62
C ASN A 79 8.31 -5.35 -6.20
N SER A 80 8.93 -6.25 -5.43
CA SER A 80 9.53 -5.92 -4.13
C SER A 80 11.04 -5.91 -4.25
N THR A 81 11.70 -4.96 -3.60
CA THR A 81 13.17 -4.91 -3.45
C THR A 81 13.68 -5.87 -2.37
N SER A 82 12.79 -6.45 -1.56
CA SER A 82 13.10 -7.33 -0.41
C SER A 82 12.64 -8.78 -0.58
N ASN A 83 12.25 -9.19 -1.80
CA ASN A 83 11.64 -10.51 -2.10
C ASN A 83 10.36 -10.83 -1.28
N GLN A 84 9.61 -9.81 -0.84
CA GLN A 84 8.37 -9.98 -0.10
C GLN A 84 7.12 -9.54 -0.89
N ALA A 85 7.19 -9.45 -2.22
CA ALA A 85 6.01 -9.15 -3.04
C ALA A 85 5.10 -10.38 -3.18
N GLU A 86 3.82 -10.15 -3.45
CA GLU A 86 2.87 -11.20 -3.79
C GLU A 86 3.37 -12.06 -4.95
N LYS A 87 3.97 -11.44 -5.97
CA LYS A 87 4.47 -12.10 -7.18
C LYS A 87 5.49 -13.22 -6.91
N VAL A 88 6.23 -13.14 -5.79
CA VAL A 88 7.22 -14.14 -5.37
C VAL A 88 6.74 -15.02 -4.22
N ALA A 89 5.49 -14.87 -3.79
CA ALA A 89 4.89 -15.71 -2.77
C ALA A 89 4.69 -17.15 -3.28
N PRO A 90 4.79 -18.18 -2.41
CA PRO A 90 4.55 -19.58 -2.79
C PRO A 90 3.33 -19.84 -3.70
N PRO A 91 2.12 -19.31 -3.44
CA PRO A 91 0.97 -19.52 -4.33
C PRO A 91 1.11 -18.88 -5.72
N ASN A 92 1.99 -17.90 -5.87
CA ASN A 92 2.18 -17.09 -7.08
C ASN A 92 3.42 -17.46 -7.89
N LEU A 93 4.30 -18.33 -7.38
CA LEU A 93 5.56 -18.70 -8.05
C LEU A 93 5.38 -19.21 -9.50
N THR A 94 4.24 -19.82 -9.79
CA THR A 94 3.91 -20.37 -11.11
C THR A 94 2.93 -19.50 -11.91
N VAL A 95 2.52 -18.34 -11.38
CA VAL A 95 1.75 -17.35 -12.15
C VAL A 95 2.66 -16.77 -13.22
N ARG A 96 2.12 -16.59 -14.43
CA ARG A 96 2.86 -16.11 -15.60
C ARG A 96 1.98 -15.16 -16.42
N GLY A 97 2.58 -14.47 -17.39
CA GLY A 97 1.89 -13.48 -18.21
C GLY A 97 2.09 -12.04 -17.76
N PHE A 98 3.00 -11.78 -16.82
CA PHE A 98 3.34 -10.42 -16.38
C PHE A 98 3.82 -9.54 -17.54
N ASP A 99 4.74 -10.04 -18.37
CA ASP A 99 5.22 -9.32 -19.56
C ASP A 99 4.11 -9.01 -20.57
N PHE A 100 3.06 -9.83 -20.59
CA PHE A 100 1.88 -9.59 -21.42
C PHE A 100 1.11 -8.36 -20.92
N ILE A 101 0.90 -8.27 -19.61
CA ILE A 101 0.29 -7.11 -18.96
C ILE A 101 1.16 -5.87 -19.14
N ASP A 102 2.48 -5.96 -18.92
CA ASP A 102 3.42 -4.85 -19.10
C ASP A 102 3.43 -4.33 -20.54
N ARG A 103 3.32 -5.23 -21.53
CA ARG A 103 3.25 -4.84 -22.93
C ARG A 103 1.94 -4.14 -23.26
N VAL A 104 0.80 -4.63 -22.76
CA VAL A 104 -0.50 -3.95 -22.91
C VAL A 104 -0.47 -2.57 -22.23
N LYS A 105 0.06 -2.49 -21.00
CA LYS A 105 0.25 -1.24 -20.27
C LYS A 105 1.12 -0.26 -21.07
N SER A 106 2.22 -0.71 -21.64
CA SER A 106 3.09 0.13 -22.49
C SER A 106 2.35 0.71 -23.71
N LEU A 107 1.48 -0.07 -24.34
CA LEU A 107 0.67 0.41 -25.48
C LEU A 107 -0.37 1.45 -25.02
N LEU A 108 -0.98 1.24 -23.86
CA LEU A 108 -1.94 2.18 -23.28
C LEU A 108 -1.27 3.46 -22.81
N GLU A 109 -0.09 3.40 -22.21
CA GLU A 109 0.70 4.56 -21.82
C GLU A 109 1.14 5.40 -23.02
N ALA A 110 1.39 4.77 -24.18
CA ALA A 110 1.69 5.50 -25.41
C ALA A 110 0.47 6.22 -26.00
N GLU A 111 -0.74 5.71 -25.79
CA GLU A 111 -1.99 6.32 -26.28
C GLU A 111 -2.56 7.36 -25.30
N CYS A 112 -2.57 7.05 -24.01
CA CYS A 112 -3.18 7.84 -22.95
C CYS A 112 -2.40 7.72 -21.63
N PRO A 113 -1.26 8.43 -21.51
CA PRO A 113 -0.35 8.31 -20.37
C PRO A 113 -1.04 8.49 -19.01
N GLY A 114 -0.81 7.55 -18.09
CA GLY A 114 -1.28 7.59 -16.71
C GLY A 114 -2.79 7.45 -16.51
N ILE A 115 -3.56 7.09 -17.56
CA ILE A 115 -5.02 7.03 -17.48
C ILE A 115 -5.54 5.65 -17.07
N VAL A 116 -5.05 4.58 -17.71
CA VAL A 116 -5.61 3.23 -17.55
C VAL A 116 -4.84 2.46 -16.50
N SER A 117 -5.51 2.02 -15.43
CA SER A 117 -4.89 1.26 -14.35
C SER A 117 -4.46 -0.14 -14.79
N CYS A 118 -3.41 -0.66 -14.18
CA CYS A 118 -3.03 -2.06 -14.34
C CYS A 118 -4.11 -3.02 -13.83
N ALA A 119 -4.84 -2.64 -12.77
CA ALA A 119 -5.97 -3.41 -12.23
C ALA A 119 -7.06 -3.66 -13.28
N ASP A 120 -7.42 -2.63 -14.05
CA ASP A 120 -8.38 -2.80 -15.15
C ASP A 120 -7.78 -3.58 -16.31
N ILE A 121 -6.48 -3.44 -16.60
CA ILE A 121 -5.82 -4.23 -17.64
C ILE A 121 -5.90 -5.72 -17.31
N ILE A 122 -5.61 -6.14 -16.07
CA ILE A 122 -5.73 -7.55 -15.66
C ILE A 122 -7.15 -8.07 -15.90
N ALA A 123 -8.16 -7.32 -15.45
CA ALA A 123 -9.56 -7.74 -15.58
C ALA A 123 -10.02 -7.83 -17.05
N LEU A 124 -9.65 -6.86 -17.89
CA LEU A 124 -9.97 -6.84 -19.32
C LEU A 124 -9.23 -7.96 -20.07
N VAL A 125 -7.94 -8.14 -19.82
CA VAL A 125 -7.11 -9.16 -20.46
C VAL A 125 -7.59 -10.56 -20.09
N ALA A 126 -7.95 -10.81 -18.83
CA ALA A 126 -8.49 -12.10 -18.40
C ALA A 126 -9.78 -12.44 -19.17
N ARG A 127 -10.73 -11.50 -19.26
CA ARG A 127 -11.96 -11.68 -20.06
C ARG A 127 -11.65 -11.95 -21.51
N ASP A 128 -10.89 -11.07 -22.14
CA ASP A 128 -10.67 -11.14 -23.59
C ASP A 128 -9.89 -12.40 -23.97
N SER A 129 -9.04 -12.90 -23.08
CA SER A 129 -8.29 -14.14 -23.28
C SER A 129 -9.18 -15.37 -23.22
N ILE A 130 -10.14 -15.44 -22.28
CA ILE A 130 -11.12 -16.53 -22.22
C ILE A 130 -12.02 -16.54 -23.45
N VAL A 131 -12.48 -15.36 -23.89
CA VAL A 131 -13.28 -15.22 -25.12
C VAL A 131 -12.47 -15.66 -26.35
N ALA A 132 -11.19 -15.28 -26.42
CA ALA A 132 -10.31 -15.69 -27.52
C ALA A 132 -10.06 -17.20 -27.58
N THR A 133 -10.23 -17.93 -26.47
CA THR A 133 -10.19 -19.40 -26.41
C THR A 133 -11.57 -20.06 -26.47
N GLY A 134 -12.61 -19.32 -26.89
CA GLY A 134 -13.96 -19.84 -27.09
C GLY A 134 -14.83 -19.93 -25.84
N GLY A 135 -14.40 -19.34 -24.72
CA GLY A 135 -15.15 -19.32 -23.47
C GLY A 135 -16.14 -18.15 -23.33
N PRO A 136 -16.76 -17.99 -22.15
CA PRO A 136 -17.78 -16.99 -21.90
C PRO A 136 -17.24 -15.56 -21.95
N PHE A 137 -18.09 -14.65 -22.45
CA PHE A 137 -17.91 -13.21 -22.23
C PHE A 137 -18.62 -12.78 -20.95
N TRP A 138 -17.97 -11.92 -20.17
CA TRP A 138 -18.59 -11.21 -19.06
C TRP A 138 -18.28 -9.72 -19.15
N ARG A 139 -19.10 -8.88 -18.52
CA ARG A 139 -18.82 -7.45 -18.54
C ARG A 139 -17.70 -7.15 -17.55
N VAL A 140 -16.83 -6.21 -17.93
CA VAL A 140 -15.81 -5.68 -17.02
C VAL A 140 -16.10 -4.21 -16.83
N PRO A 141 -16.89 -3.84 -15.79
CA PRO A 141 -16.91 -2.47 -15.32
C PRO A 141 -15.49 -2.06 -14.94
N THR A 142 -15.00 -0.98 -15.54
CA THR A 142 -13.66 -0.44 -15.33
C THR A 142 -13.71 0.78 -14.39
N GLY A 143 -12.55 1.31 -14.02
CA GLY A 143 -12.39 2.35 -13.00
C GLY A 143 -11.70 1.85 -11.72
N ARG A 144 -11.07 0.66 -11.76
CA ARG A 144 -10.23 0.19 -10.66
C ARG A 144 -9.00 1.08 -10.55
N ARG A 145 -8.52 1.34 -9.34
CA ARG A 145 -7.21 1.94 -9.09
C ARG A 145 -6.19 0.88 -8.76
N ASP A 146 -4.94 1.17 -9.11
CA ASP A 146 -3.82 0.31 -8.77
C ASP A 146 -3.54 0.36 -7.26
N GLY A 147 -3.31 -0.81 -6.69
CA GLY A 147 -2.78 -1.02 -5.36
C GLY A 147 -1.34 -0.55 -5.28
N LEU A 148 -0.93 -0.14 -4.09
CA LEU A 148 0.41 0.36 -3.81
C LEU A 148 1.18 -0.54 -2.82
N ILE A 149 0.53 -1.61 -2.35
CA ILE A 149 1.06 -2.51 -1.32
C ILE A 149 0.98 -3.92 -1.88
N SER A 150 2.08 -4.66 -1.79
CA SER A 150 2.17 -6.07 -2.18
C SER A 150 2.96 -6.82 -1.11
N ASN A 151 2.36 -7.87 -0.55
CA ASN A 151 2.94 -8.61 0.56
C ASN A 151 2.78 -10.13 0.36
N SER A 152 3.91 -10.85 0.40
CA SER A 152 3.95 -12.29 0.21
C SER A 152 3.20 -13.08 1.28
N SER A 153 3.23 -12.62 2.54
CA SER A 153 2.51 -13.28 3.64
C SER A 153 1.00 -13.16 3.48
N GLU A 154 0.51 -12.08 2.90
CA GLU A 154 -0.91 -11.91 2.62
C GLU A 154 -1.36 -12.80 1.45
N ALA A 155 -0.53 -12.96 0.42
CA ALA A 155 -0.80 -13.94 -0.63
C ALA A 155 -0.91 -15.37 -0.07
N VAL A 156 0.00 -15.77 0.83
CA VAL A 156 -0.05 -17.07 1.52
C VAL A 156 -1.29 -17.22 2.39
N ALA A 157 -1.72 -16.16 3.07
CA ALA A 157 -2.86 -16.20 3.99
C ALA A 157 -4.22 -16.23 3.27
N ASN A 158 -4.34 -15.57 2.11
CA ASN A 158 -5.65 -15.33 1.50
C ASN A 158 -5.95 -16.17 0.26
N ILE A 159 -4.93 -16.64 -0.47
CA ILE A 159 -5.15 -17.48 -1.66
C ILE A 159 -5.41 -18.93 -1.20
N PRO A 160 -6.53 -19.55 -1.61
CA PRO A 160 -6.80 -20.95 -1.30
C PRO A 160 -5.66 -21.87 -1.75
N ALA A 161 -5.16 -22.70 -0.83
CA ALA A 161 -4.15 -23.71 -1.14
C ALA A 161 -4.75 -24.86 -1.97
N LEU A 162 -3.92 -25.51 -2.79
CA LEU A 162 -4.31 -26.69 -3.58
C LEU A 162 -4.77 -27.86 -2.69
N THR A 163 -4.30 -27.89 -1.44
CA THR A 163 -4.63 -28.85 -0.37
C THR A 163 -5.87 -28.47 0.44
N SER A 164 -6.57 -27.39 0.08
CA SER A 164 -7.70 -26.90 0.88
C SER A 164 -8.86 -27.88 0.89
N ASN A 165 -9.35 -28.23 2.08
CA ASN A 165 -10.61 -28.95 2.23
C ASN A 165 -11.84 -28.05 1.98
N PHE A 166 -13.03 -28.64 1.93
CA PHE A 166 -14.26 -27.92 1.61
C PHE A 166 -14.56 -26.75 2.57
N SER A 167 -14.36 -26.94 3.87
CA SER A 167 -14.61 -25.88 4.87
C SER A 167 -13.68 -24.68 4.67
N SER A 168 -12.41 -24.94 4.34
CA SER A 168 -11.40 -23.92 4.07
C SER A 168 -11.74 -23.13 2.79
N LEU A 169 -12.14 -23.84 1.72
CA LEU A 169 -12.60 -23.22 0.48
C LEU A 169 -13.84 -22.35 0.70
N GLN A 170 -14.84 -22.88 1.42
CA GLN A 170 -16.06 -22.15 1.76
C GLN A 170 -15.74 -20.86 2.52
N THR A 171 -14.85 -20.94 3.51
CA THR A 171 -14.44 -19.79 4.32
C THR A 171 -13.68 -18.75 3.49
N SER A 172 -12.75 -19.18 2.64
CA SER A 172 -12.00 -18.24 1.79
C SER A 172 -12.91 -17.48 0.83
N PHE A 173 -13.86 -18.16 0.19
CA PHE A 173 -14.81 -17.53 -0.72
C PHE A 173 -15.81 -16.64 0.02
N SER A 174 -16.34 -17.08 1.17
CA SER A 174 -17.29 -16.28 1.95
C SER A 174 -16.66 -15.01 2.51
N ASN A 175 -15.37 -15.05 2.90
CA ASN A 175 -14.61 -13.87 3.30
C ASN A 175 -14.51 -12.82 2.18
N LYS A 176 -14.63 -13.24 0.92
CA LYS A 176 -14.67 -12.36 -0.26
C LYS A 176 -16.09 -12.07 -0.75
N GLY A 177 -17.11 -12.41 0.04
CA GLY A 177 -18.52 -12.18 -0.30
C GLY A 177 -19.05 -13.09 -1.41
N LEU A 178 -18.37 -14.20 -1.70
CA LEU A 178 -18.76 -15.19 -2.71
C LEU A 178 -19.46 -16.38 -2.05
N ASP A 179 -20.53 -16.86 -2.69
CA ASP A 179 -21.32 -17.98 -2.19
C ASP A 179 -20.81 -19.36 -2.68
N LEU A 180 -21.48 -20.44 -2.27
CA LEU A 180 -21.11 -21.80 -2.68
C LEU A 180 -21.26 -22.05 -4.20
N LYS A 181 -22.16 -21.34 -4.89
CA LYS A 181 -22.26 -21.44 -6.35
C LYS A 181 -21.08 -20.72 -6.99
N ASP A 182 -20.71 -19.55 -6.48
CA ASP A 182 -19.53 -18.81 -6.95
C ASP A 182 -18.26 -19.64 -6.77
N LEU A 183 -18.12 -20.35 -5.65
CA LEU A 183 -17.04 -21.34 -5.45
C LEU A 183 -17.01 -22.38 -6.57
N VAL A 184 -18.12 -23.08 -6.82
CA VAL A 184 -18.19 -24.11 -7.87
C VAL A 184 -17.93 -23.53 -9.26
N LEU A 185 -18.54 -22.38 -9.59
CA LEU A 185 -18.44 -21.73 -10.90
C LEU A 185 -17.03 -21.23 -11.17
N LEU A 186 -16.40 -20.50 -10.24
CA LEU A 186 -15.04 -20.00 -10.43
C LEU A 186 -14.01 -21.12 -10.49
N SER A 187 -14.19 -22.22 -9.74
CA SER A 187 -13.39 -23.44 -9.91
C SER A 187 -13.54 -24.06 -11.31
N GLY A 188 -14.64 -23.79 -12.01
CA GLY A 188 -14.83 -24.16 -13.41
C GLY A 188 -13.77 -23.62 -14.36
N ALA A 189 -13.02 -22.57 -13.97
CA ALA A 189 -11.87 -22.09 -14.74
C ALA A 189 -10.76 -23.16 -14.89
N HIS A 190 -10.72 -24.19 -14.03
CA HIS A 190 -9.82 -25.34 -14.15
C HIS A 190 -10.12 -26.24 -15.37
N THR A 191 -11.20 -25.99 -16.13
CA THR A 191 -11.41 -26.61 -17.45
C THR A 191 -10.33 -26.24 -18.47
N ILE A 192 -9.61 -25.13 -18.25
CA ILE A 192 -8.43 -24.78 -19.04
C ILE A 192 -7.15 -24.78 -18.21
N GLY A 193 -6.03 -25.02 -18.89
CA GLY A 193 -4.70 -24.89 -18.32
C GLY A 193 -4.08 -26.21 -17.90
N ILE A 194 -2.99 -26.07 -17.16
CA ILE A 194 -2.07 -27.15 -16.86
C ILE A 194 -1.54 -27.00 -15.43
N SER A 195 -1.09 -28.12 -14.86
CA SER A 195 -0.35 -28.18 -13.59
C SER A 195 0.97 -28.90 -13.78
N LEU A 196 1.90 -28.70 -12.85
CA LEU A 196 3.09 -29.55 -12.72
C LEU A 196 2.79 -30.71 -11.78
N CYS A 197 3.45 -31.86 -12.00
CA CYS A 197 3.34 -33.03 -11.14
C CYS A 197 3.64 -32.71 -9.66
N SER A 198 4.65 -31.89 -9.40
CA SER A 198 5.04 -31.43 -8.06
C SER A 198 3.91 -30.75 -7.27
N SER A 199 2.92 -30.17 -7.95
CA SER A 199 1.80 -29.47 -7.31
C SER A 199 0.77 -30.41 -6.67
N PHE A 200 0.76 -31.70 -7.05
CA PHE A 200 -0.20 -32.69 -6.54
C PHE A 200 0.41 -34.08 -6.30
N SER A 201 1.73 -34.24 -6.42
CA SER A 201 2.41 -35.55 -6.23
C SER A 201 2.20 -36.14 -4.84
N TYR A 202 1.98 -35.30 -3.82
CA TYR A 202 1.62 -35.75 -2.48
C TYR A 202 0.35 -36.61 -2.47
N ARG A 203 -0.65 -36.31 -3.33
CA ARG A 203 -1.86 -37.12 -3.47
C ARG A 203 -1.60 -38.47 -4.13
N LEU A 204 -0.54 -38.57 -4.93
CA LEU A 204 -0.17 -39.83 -5.57
C LEU A 204 0.64 -40.71 -4.62
N TYR A 205 1.58 -40.13 -3.87
CA TYR A 205 2.65 -40.90 -3.23
C TYR A 205 2.70 -40.82 -1.70
N ASN A 206 2.12 -39.79 -1.08
CA ASN A 206 2.34 -39.56 0.35
C ASN A 206 1.23 -38.73 1.00
N PHE A 207 -0.03 -39.12 0.82
CA PHE A 207 -1.18 -38.31 1.22
C PHE A 207 -1.28 -38.14 2.75
N THR A 208 -1.07 -39.21 3.51
CA THR A 208 -1.07 -39.19 5.00
C THR A 208 0.32 -39.22 5.61
N TRP A 209 1.37 -38.93 4.82
CA TRP A 209 2.78 -39.03 5.22
C TRP A 209 3.29 -40.46 5.44
N LEU A 210 2.51 -41.47 5.04
CA LEU A 210 2.82 -42.90 5.22
C LEU A 210 3.12 -43.63 3.90
N GLY A 211 3.37 -42.90 2.81
CA GLY A 211 3.63 -43.49 1.50
C GLY A 211 2.37 -43.99 0.77
N ASP A 212 1.22 -43.38 1.03
CA ASP A 212 -0.10 -43.78 0.54
C ASP A 212 -0.68 -42.81 -0.51
N GLN A 213 -1.64 -43.31 -1.29
CA GLN A 213 -2.39 -42.51 -2.26
C GLN A 213 -3.63 -41.90 -1.60
N ASP A 214 -3.97 -40.67 -1.97
CA ASP A 214 -5.22 -40.02 -1.60
C ASP A 214 -6.44 -40.89 -2.01
N PRO A 215 -7.28 -41.33 -1.06
CA PRO A 215 -8.45 -42.15 -1.34
C PRO A 215 -9.56 -41.40 -2.10
N SER A 216 -9.54 -40.07 -2.10
CA SER A 216 -10.46 -39.24 -2.88
C SER A 216 -10.07 -39.15 -4.37
N LEU A 217 -8.89 -39.65 -4.75
CA LEU A 217 -8.44 -39.74 -6.14
C LEU A 217 -8.69 -41.16 -6.70
N ASP A 218 -9.29 -41.25 -7.88
CA ASP A 218 -9.55 -42.51 -8.57
C ASP A 218 -8.26 -43.34 -8.74
N SER A 219 -8.28 -44.60 -8.31
CA SER A 219 -7.07 -45.43 -8.23
C SER A 219 -6.50 -45.79 -9.59
N GLU A 220 -7.35 -46.03 -10.59
CA GLU A 220 -6.93 -46.27 -11.96
C GLU A 220 -6.30 -45.01 -12.57
N TYR A 221 -6.93 -43.85 -12.36
CA TYR A 221 -6.40 -42.58 -12.83
C TYR A 221 -5.05 -42.23 -12.19
N ALA A 222 -4.93 -42.40 -10.88
CA ALA A 222 -3.67 -42.20 -10.15
C ALA A 222 -2.57 -43.16 -10.63
N ALA A 223 -2.89 -44.44 -10.83
CA ALA A 223 -1.94 -45.41 -11.40
C ALA A 223 -1.48 -45.02 -12.81
N ASN A 224 -2.39 -44.50 -13.64
CA ASN A 224 -2.05 -44.00 -14.97
C ASN A 224 -1.10 -42.80 -14.92
N LEU A 225 -1.38 -41.82 -14.04
CA LEU A 225 -0.51 -40.67 -13.81
C LEU A 225 0.89 -41.09 -13.37
N LYS A 226 0.98 -42.02 -12.40
CA LYS A 226 2.26 -42.59 -11.93
C LYS A 226 3.02 -43.30 -13.04
N ALA A 227 2.35 -44.08 -13.89
CA ALA A 227 3.00 -44.84 -14.95
C ALA A 227 3.49 -43.97 -16.12
N ARG A 228 2.70 -42.95 -16.49
CA ARG A 228 2.87 -42.25 -17.77
C ARG A 228 3.38 -40.81 -17.65
N LYS A 229 3.17 -40.15 -16.53
CA LYS A 229 3.47 -38.71 -16.35
C LYS A 229 4.33 -38.50 -15.10
N CYS A 230 3.71 -38.48 -13.93
CA CYS A 230 4.33 -38.17 -12.65
C CYS A 230 4.99 -39.43 -12.06
N ARG A 231 6.09 -39.89 -12.66
CA ARG A 231 6.73 -41.17 -12.31
C ARG A 231 7.41 -41.18 -10.94
N THR A 232 7.84 -40.02 -10.48
CA THR A 232 8.51 -39.84 -9.19
C THR A 232 7.81 -38.79 -8.34
N PRO A 233 7.89 -38.87 -7.01
CA PRO A 233 7.29 -37.87 -6.12
C PRO A 233 7.88 -36.47 -6.28
N THR A 234 9.11 -36.37 -6.80
CA THR A 234 9.90 -35.14 -6.93
C THR A 234 9.88 -34.55 -8.34
N ASP A 235 9.05 -35.05 -9.25
CA ASP A 235 8.96 -34.53 -10.62
C ASP A 235 8.31 -33.14 -10.63
N ASP A 236 9.12 -32.10 -10.85
CA ASP A 236 8.71 -30.70 -10.93
C ASP A 236 8.69 -30.14 -12.36
N THR A 237 8.94 -30.99 -13.36
CA THR A 237 9.02 -30.57 -14.77
C THR A 237 7.86 -31.07 -15.62
N THR A 238 7.30 -32.23 -15.28
CA THR A 238 6.23 -32.83 -16.09
C THR A 238 4.93 -32.06 -15.94
N ILE A 239 4.41 -31.62 -17.09
CA ILE A 239 3.13 -30.94 -17.23
C ILE A 239 2.00 -31.97 -17.34
N VAL A 240 0.92 -31.72 -16.61
CA VAL A 240 -0.34 -32.48 -16.66
C VAL A 240 -1.49 -31.52 -16.96
N GLU A 241 -2.36 -31.93 -17.88
CA GLU A 241 -3.56 -31.21 -18.28
C GLU A 241 -4.57 -31.22 -17.14
N MET A 242 -5.10 -30.05 -16.76
CA MET A 242 -6.14 -29.94 -15.74
C MET A 242 -7.46 -30.59 -16.19
N ASP A 243 -7.72 -30.56 -17.50
CA ASP A 243 -8.89 -31.14 -18.17
C ASP A 243 -8.44 -31.97 -19.39
N PRO A 244 -8.02 -33.24 -19.20
CA PRO A 244 -7.43 -34.03 -20.26
C PRO A 244 -8.33 -34.16 -21.49
N GLY A 245 -7.81 -33.76 -22.64
CA GLY A 245 -8.53 -33.77 -23.93
C GLY A 245 -9.19 -32.44 -24.32
N SER A 246 -9.40 -31.51 -23.38
CA SER A 246 -10.05 -30.21 -23.63
C SER A 246 -9.41 -29.03 -22.91
N PHE A 247 -8.25 -29.18 -22.26
CA PHE A 247 -7.55 -28.15 -21.47
C PHE A 247 -7.22 -26.79 -22.14
N ARG A 248 -7.60 -26.59 -23.41
CA ARG A 248 -7.48 -25.33 -24.16
C ARG A 248 -8.83 -24.74 -24.56
N THR A 249 -9.92 -25.44 -24.26
CA THR A 249 -11.30 -25.13 -24.60
C THR A 249 -12.06 -24.97 -23.31
N PHE A 250 -12.86 -23.92 -23.21
CA PHE A 250 -13.65 -23.68 -21.99
C PHE A 250 -14.94 -24.49 -22.03
N ASP A 251 -15.05 -25.59 -21.29
CA ASP A 251 -16.23 -26.45 -21.34
C ASP A 251 -16.66 -26.98 -19.95
N LEU A 252 -17.35 -28.13 -19.93
CA LEU A 252 -17.91 -28.76 -18.73
C LEU A 252 -17.20 -30.09 -18.37
N SER A 253 -16.17 -30.53 -19.09
CA SER A 253 -15.54 -31.82 -18.83
C SER A 253 -14.77 -31.85 -17.52
N TYR A 254 -14.23 -30.73 -17.04
CA TYR A 254 -13.72 -30.58 -15.68
C TYR A 254 -14.68 -31.14 -14.62
N TYR A 255 -15.95 -30.74 -14.65
CA TYR A 255 -16.96 -31.22 -13.70
C TYR A 255 -17.25 -32.72 -13.86
N SER A 256 -17.21 -33.24 -15.08
CA SER A 256 -17.33 -34.67 -15.34
C SER A 256 -16.17 -35.46 -14.76
N LEU A 257 -14.96 -34.90 -14.76
CA LEU A 257 -13.78 -35.48 -14.12
C LEU A 257 -13.90 -35.46 -12.60
N LEU A 258 -14.39 -34.36 -12.02
CA LEU A 258 -14.61 -34.28 -10.57
C LEU A 258 -15.54 -35.38 -10.05
N LEU A 259 -16.67 -35.61 -10.72
CA LEU A 259 -17.61 -36.68 -10.34
C LEU A 259 -17.01 -38.08 -10.48
N LYS A 260 -15.99 -38.26 -11.32
CA LYS A 260 -15.21 -39.49 -11.48
C LYS A 260 -14.01 -39.57 -10.54
N ARG A 261 -13.85 -38.63 -9.60
CA ARG A 261 -12.68 -38.51 -8.71
C ARG A 261 -11.35 -38.32 -9.47
N ARG A 262 -11.38 -37.53 -10.55
CA ARG A 262 -10.22 -37.27 -11.44
C ARG A 262 -9.77 -35.81 -11.47
N GLY A 263 -10.13 -35.01 -10.46
CA GLY A 263 -9.53 -33.69 -10.24
C GLY A 263 -8.09 -33.81 -9.73
N LEU A 264 -7.18 -32.97 -10.22
CA LEU A 264 -5.75 -33.05 -9.86
C LEU A 264 -5.49 -32.59 -8.43
N PHE A 265 -6.18 -31.56 -7.95
CA PHE A 265 -5.96 -31.03 -6.61
C PHE A 265 -6.95 -31.59 -5.58
N GLU A 266 -6.55 -31.58 -4.31
CA GLU A 266 -7.46 -31.97 -3.22
C GLU A 266 -8.61 -30.97 -3.07
N SER A 267 -8.32 -29.69 -3.31
CA SER A 267 -9.33 -28.63 -3.42
C SER A 267 -10.36 -28.88 -4.53
N ASP A 268 -9.98 -29.49 -5.65
CA ASP A 268 -10.93 -29.93 -6.68
C ASP A 268 -11.83 -31.06 -6.17
N ALA A 269 -11.23 -32.08 -5.56
CA ALA A 269 -11.97 -33.23 -5.00
C ALA A 269 -12.94 -32.78 -3.90
N ALA A 270 -12.54 -31.80 -3.07
CA ALA A 270 -13.34 -31.23 -1.99
C ALA A 270 -14.70 -30.71 -2.46
N LEU A 271 -14.81 -30.19 -3.68
CA LEU A 271 -16.09 -29.71 -4.26
C LEU A 271 -17.16 -30.80 -4.35
N THR A 272 -16.78 -32.07 -4.38
CA THR A 272 -17.70 -33.22 -4.46
C THR A 272 -17.97 -33.90 -3.12
N THR A 273 -17.32 -33.44 -2.03
CA THR A 273 -17.50 -33.97 -0.68
C THR A 273 -18.72 -33.38 0.02
N ASN A 274 -19.10 -32.15 -0.32
CA ASN A 274 -20.32 -31.51 0.17
C ASN A 274 -21.51 -31.82 -0.77
N SER A 275 -22.66 -32.20 -0.20
CA SER A 275 -23.85 -32.59 -0.96
C SER A 275 -24.43 -31.46 -1.80
N THR A 276 -24.34 -30.21 -1.33
CA THR A 276 -24.88 -29.03 -2.02
C THR A 276 -24.08 -28.70 -3.26
N THR A 277 -22.75 -28.60 -3.16
CA THR A 277 -21.88 -28.33 -4.31
C THR A 277 -21.87 -29.51 -5.27
N LYS A 278 -21.88 -30.76 -4.79
CA LYS A 278 -22.02 -31.94 -5.65
C LYS A 278 -23.33 -31.93 -6.44
N SER A 279 -24.46 -31.62 -5.79
CA SER A 279 -25.76 -31.49 -6.45
C SER A 279 -25.74 -30.39 -7.53
N TYR A 280 -25.13 -29.24 -7.23
CA TYR A 280 -25.00 -28.15 -8.19
C TYR A 280 -24.11 -28.51 -9.39
N ILE A 281 -22.99 -29.23 -9.16
CA ILE A 281 -22.15 -29.79 -10.23
C ILE A 281 -22.97 -30.72 -11.14
N THR A 282 -23.79 -31.61 -10.57
CA THR A 282 -24.68 -32.48 -11.35
C THR A 282 -25.70 -31.68 -12.17
N GLN A 283 -26.25 -30.60 -11.61
CA GLN A 283 -27.16 -29.72 -12.34
C GLN A 283 -26.48 -28.99 -13.51
N LEU A 284 -25.24 -28.52 -13.33
CA LEU A 284 -24.46 -27.90 -14.41
C LEU A 284 -24.24 -28.87 -15.57
N LEU A 285 -23.92 -30.14 -15.28
CA LEU A 285 -23.72 -31.19 -16.29
C LEU A 285 -25.01 -31.62 -17.00
N GLN A 286 -26.17 -31.49 -16.35
CA GLN A 286 -27.47 -31.72 -16.96
C GLN A 286 -27.97 -30.52 -17.79
N GLY A 287 -27.40 -29.34 -17.55
CA GLY A 287 -27.71 -28.11 -18.26
C GLY A 287 -27.00 -27.98 -19.60
N SER A 288 -27.14 -26.81 -20.22
CA SER A 288 -26.40 -26.47 -21.43
C SER A 288 -25.07 -25.77 -21.10
N LEU A 289 -24.08 -25.91 -21.98
CA LEU A 289 -22.83 -25.15 -21.92
C LEU A 289 -23.08 -23.64 -21.82
N GLN A 290 -24.10 -23.15 -22.53
CA GLN A 290 -24.49 -21.74 -22.49
C GLN A 290 -25.00 -21.30 -21.11
N ASN A 291 -25.72 -22.16 -20.38
CA ASN A 291 -26.15 -21.84 -19.01
C ASN A 291 -24.95 -21.72 -18.08
N PHE A 292 -23.99 -22.65 -18.19
CA PHE A 292 -22.73 -22.55 -17.44
C PHE A 292 -21.99 -21.26 -17.76
N TYR A 293 -21.88 -20.88 -19.04
CA TYR A 293 -21.25 -19.63 -19.45
C TYR A 293 -21.89 -18.40 -18.82
N VAL A 294 -23.22 -18.34 -18.77
CA VAL A 294 -23.96 -17.23 -18.15
C VAL A 294 -23.70 -17.16 -16.64
N GLU A 295 -23.75 -18.29 -15.94
CA GLU A 295 -23.52 -18.31 -14.49
C GLU A 295 -22.05 -18.04 -14.15
N PHE A 296 -21.11 -18.61 -14.90
CA PHE A 296 -19.68 -18.33 -14.77
C PHE A 296 -19.39 -16.84 -14.96
N ALA A 297 -19.98 -16.22 -15.99
CA ALA A 297 -19.84 -14.80 -16.25
C ALA A 297 -20.34 -13.93 -15.08
N LYS A 298 -21.44 -14.31 -14.43
CA LYS A 298 -21.95 -13.63 -13.23
C LYS A 298 -20.96 -13.73 -12.06
N SER A 299 -20.39 -14.91 -11.82
CA SER A 299 -19.39 -15.08 -10.75
C SER A 299 -18.09 -14.34 -11.05
N MET A 300 -17.64 -14.28 -12.30
CA MET A 300 -16.50 -13.44 -12.70
C MET A 300 -16.78 -11.94 -12.52
N GLU A 301 -18.01 -11.50 -12.84
CA GLU A 301 -18.47 -10.13 -12.57
C GLU A 301 -18.48 -9.81 -11.06
N LYS A 302 -18.88 -10.74 -10.20
CA LYS A 302 -18.80 -10.59 -8.74
C LYS A 302 -17.35 -10.55 -8.26
N MET A 303 -16.54 -11.52 -8.68
CA MET A 303 -15.12 -11.61 -8.31
C MET A 303 -14.38 -10.33 -8.68
N GLY A 304 -14.58 -9.81 -9.89
CA GLY A 304 -13.97 -8.57 -10.34
C GLY A 304 -14.36 -7.32 -9.56
N ARG A 305 -15.30 -7.40 -8.61
CA ARG A 305 -15.73 -6.31 -7.72
C ARG A 305 -15.24 -6.50 -6.27
N ILE A 306 -14.47 -7.55 -5.98
CA ILE A 306 -13.94 -7.79 -4.64
C ILE A 306 -13.01 -6.65 -4.25
N GLU A 307 -13.36 -5.95 -3.16
CA GLU A 307 -12.54 -4.96 -2.46
C GLU A 307 -11.92 -3.91 -3.41
N VAL A 308 -12.62 -3.59 -4.51
CA VAL A 308 -12.08 -2.72 -5.56
C VAL A 308 -11.86 -1.30 -5.06
N LYS A 309 -10.64 -0.80 -5.27
CA LYS A 309 -10.32 0.60 -5.06
C LYS A 309 -10.96 1.41 -6.19
N THR A 310 -12.13 1.97 -5.93
CA THR A 310 -12.83 2.88 -6.85
C THR A 310 -12.74 4.30 -6.32
N GLY A 311 -12.78 5.27 -7.22
CA GLY A 311 -12.72 6.67 -6.82
C GLY A 311 -13.81 7.51 -7.45
N SER A 312 -14.54 8.26 -6.63
CA SER A 312 -15.48 9.31 -7.08
C SER A 312 -14.89 10.13 -8.23
N SER A 313 -15.74 10.50 -9.20
CA SER A 313 -15.49 11.69 -10.02
C SER A 313 -15.33 12.86 -9.05
N ALA A 314 -14.07 13.19 -8.73
CA ALA A 314 -13.58 14.01 -7.62
C ALA A 314 -13.16 13.28 -6.31
N GLU A 315 -12.45 12.16 -6.40
CA GLU A 315 -11.39 11.92 -5.41
C GLU A 315 -10.32 12.95 -5.69
N ALA A 316 -10.36 14.05 -4.96
CA ALA A 316 -9.29 15.00 -5.03
C ALA A 316 -8.04 14.33 -4.44
N GLN A 317 -7.22 13.78 -5.35
CA GLN A 317 -5.79 13.60 -5.13
C GLN A 317 -5.25 14.86 -4.49
N LEU A 318 -4.20 14.73 -3.67
CA LEU A 318 -3.59 15.89 -3.08
C LEU A 318 -3.27 16.91 -4.17
N LYS A 319 -3.80 18.11 -4.04
CA LYS A 319 -3.63 19.17 -5.03
C LYS A 319 -3.29 20.47 -4.33
N LEU A 320 -2.58 21.33 -5.06
CA LEU A 320 -2.35 22.70 -4.58
C LEU A 320 -3.67 23.45 -4.63
N GLY A 321 -3.94 24.25 -3.59
CA GLY A 321 -5.20 24.95 -3.45
C GLY A 321 -6.40 24.00 -3.31
N PHE A 322 -6.25 22.85 -2.64
CA PHE A 322 -7.35 21.92 -2.41
C PHE A 322 -8.56 22.62 -1.77
N TYR A 323 -8.29 23.48 -0.78
CA TYR A 323 -9.29 24.21 -0.03
C TYR A 323 -9.76 25.51 -0.68
N SER A 324 -9.23 25.91 -1.85
CA SER A 324 -9.53 27.21 -2.45
C SER A 324 -11.01 27.46 -2.73
N ALA A 325 -11.80 26.40 -2.94
CA ALA A 325 -13.25 26.50 -3.12
C ALA A 325 -14.05 26.25 -1.83
N SER A 326 -13.64 25.26 -1.02
CA SER A 326 -14.40 24.79 0.15
C SER A 326 -14.09 25.51 1.46
N CYS A 327 -12.86 26.02 1.61
CA CYS A 327 -12.44 26.86 2.73
C CYS A 327 -11.32 27.81 2.27
N PRO A 328 -11.66 28.90 1.56
CA PRO A 328 -10.68 29.75 0.89
C PRO A 328 -9.63 30.38 1.83
N LYS A 329 -9.95 30.54 3.12
CA LYS A 329 -9.03 31.09 4.13
C LYS A 329 -8.17 30.04 4.84
N ALA A 330 -8.33 28.74 4.57
CA ALA A 330 -7.70 27.66 5.33
C ALA A 330 -6.16 27.84 5.44
N GLU A 331 -5.45 27.83 4.30
CA GLU A 331 -3.99 27.95 4.29
C GLU A 331 -3.52 29.30 4.86
N LYS A 332 -4.31 30.38 4.66
CA LYS A 332 -3.99 31.69 5.23
C LYS A 332 -4.11 31.72 6.75
N ILE A 333 -5.11 31.07 7.34
CA ILE A 333 -5.27 30.97 8.80
C ILE A 333 -4.07 30.25 9.41
N VAL A 334 -3.64 29.14 8.80
CA VAL A 334 -2.45 28.40 9.24
C VAL A 334 -1.22 29.30 9.18
N LEU A 335 -0.98 29.93 8.03
CA LEU A 335 0.16 30.81 7.80
C LEU A 335 0.21 31.99 8.79
N ASP A 336 -0.91 32.70 8.96
CA ASP A 336 -1.01 33.86 9.85
C ASP A 336 -0.76 33.45 11.32
N TYR A 337 -1.28 32.27 11.73
CA TYR A 337 -1.04 31.75 13.07
C TYR A 337 0.43 31.38 13.28
N VAL A 338 1.06 30.74 12.30
CA VAL A 338 2.49 30.41 12.32
C VAL A 338 3.36 31.67 12.39
N HIS A 339 3.13 32.64 11.50
CA HIS A 339 3.87 33.91 11.48
C HIS A 339 3.76 34.69 12.79
N LYS A 340 2.62 34.62 13.47
CA LYS A 340 2.44 35.30 14.75
C LYS A 340 3.20 34.63 15.91
N HIS A 341 3.31 33.31 15.90
CA HIS A 341 3.77 32.56 17.08
C HIS A 341 5.18 31.98 16.95
N ILE A 342 5.62 31.54 15.76
CA ILE A 342 6.95 30.94 15.58
C ILE A 342 8.10 31.91 15.92
N PRO A 343 8.06 33.20 15.56
CA PRO A 343 9.13 34.13 15.96
C PRO A 343 9.33 34.23 17.48
N ASN A 344 8.25 34.01 18.26
CA ASN A 344 8.29 34.02 19.73
C ASN A 344 8.64 32.65 20.33
N ALA A 345 8.59 31.58 19.54
CA ALA A 345 8.90 30.21 19.95
C ALA A 345 9.64 29.44 18.83
N PRO A 346 10.80 29.92 18.36
CA PRO A 346 11.44 29.42 17.13
C PRO A 346 11.87 27.95 17.22
N SER A 347 12.04 27.42 18.44
CA SER A 347 12.36 26.01 18.65
C SER A 347 11.24 25.07 18.19
N LEU A 348 10.02 25.57 18.01
CA LEU A 348 8.90 24.77 17.52
C LEU A 348 9.02 24.41 16.03
N ALA A 349 9.77 25.17 15.21
CA ALA A 349 9.96 24.82 13.81
C ALA A 349 10.60 23.43 13.65
N ALA A 350 11.65 23.14 14.42
CA ALA A 350 12.27 21.82 14.48
C ALA A 350 11.30 20.75 15.04
N ALA A 351 10.44 21.12 15.99
CA ALA A 351 9.45 20.20 16.55
C ALA A 351 8.37 19.82 15.52
N PHE A 352 7.91 20.76 14.69
CA PHE A 352 6.87 20.51 13.70
C PHE A 352 7.37 19.72 12.50
N ILE A 353 8.57 19.98 11.99
CA ILE A 353 9.13 19.14 10.91
C ILE A 353 9.37 17.71 11.40
N ARG A 354 9.81 17.55 12.66
CA ARG A 354 9.91 16.23 13.29
C ARG A 354 8.54 15.56 13.46
N MET A 355 7.53 16.28 13.95
CA MET A 355 6.15 15.74 14.05
C MET A 355 5.65 15.28 12.69
N HIS A 356 5.90 16.05 11.62
CA HIS A 356 5.51 15.68 10.27
C HIS A 356 6.23 14.42 9.77
N PHE A 357 7.54 14.30 10.00
CA PHE A 357 8.30 13.08 9.69
C PHE A 357 7.76 11.87 10.45
N HIS A 358 7.58 12.01 11.76
CA HIS A 358 7.11 10.93 12.63
C HIS A 358 5.70 10.46 12.24
N ASP A 359 4.80 11.37 11.87
CA ASP A 359 3.47 11.04 11.33
C ASP A 359 3.59 10.19 10.05
N CYS A 360 4.34 10.70 9.07
CA CYS A 360 4.49 10.05 7.77
C CYS A 360 5.12 8.66 7.82
N PHE A 361 6.00 8.38 8.77
CA PHE A 361 6.78 7.14 8.81
C PHE A 361 6.07 5.96 9.48
N VAL A 362 4.93 6.16 10.15
CA VAL A 362 4.19 5.06 10.79
C VAL A 362 3.16 4.47 9.82
N ARG A 363 1.98 5.10 9.71
CA ARG A 363 0.87 4.65 8.84
C ARG A 363 0.64 5.55 7.62
N GLY A 364 1.55 6.48 7.37
CA GLY A 364 1.43 7.52 6.35
C GLY A 364 1.13 8.88 6.95
N CYS A 365 1.22 9.94 6.14
CA CYS A 365 0.97 11.30 6.62
C CYS A 365 -0.54 11.52 6.82
N ASP A 366 -1.10 10.97 7.91
CA ASP A 366 -2.52 10.93 8.18
C ASP A 366 -2.91 11.48 9.57
N ALA A 367 -1.98 12.14 10.27
CA ALA A 367 -2.18 12.67 11.61
C ALA A 367 -2.57 11.62 12.67
N SER A 368 -2.26 10.34 12.46
CA SER A 368 -2.43 9.30 13.49
C SER A 368 -1.60 9.61 14.75
N ILE A 369 -0.45 10.29 14.60
CA ILE A 369 0.38 10.74 15.73
C ILE A 369 -0.36 11.68 16.70
N LEU A 370 -1.42 12.36 16.25
CA LEU A 370 -2.19 13.28 17.09
C LEU A 370 -3.22 12.56 17.97
N LEU A 371 -3.56 11.30 17.68
CA LEU A 371 -4.58 10.57 18.43
C LEU A 371 -4.14 10.33 19.88
N ASN A 372 -5.05 10.59 20.81
CA ASN A 372 -4.90 10.17 22.20
C ASN A 372 -5.32 8.70 22.34
N SER A 373 -4.70 8.01 23.30
CA SER A 373 -5.09 6.64 23.62
C SER A 373 -6.12 6.60 24.74
N THR A 374 -7.09 5.71 24.63
CA THR A 374 -7.95 5.29 25.76
C THR A 374 -7.35 4.11 26.53
N SER A 375 -6.32 3.43 25.99
CA SER A 375 -5.70 2.21 26.54
C SER A 375 -4.17 2.29 26.68
N ASN A 376 -3.60 3.49 26.58
CA ASN A 376 -2.15 3.76 26.64
C ASN A 376 -1.32 3.04 25.55
N GLN A 377 -1.87 2.92 24.33
CA GLN A 377 -1.26 2.26 23.16
C GLN A 377 -1.11 3.18 21.94
N ALA A 378 -1.35 4.49 22.05
CA ALA A 378 -1.21 5.41 20.91
C ALA A 378 0.27 5.73 20.61
N GLU A 379 0.55 6.20 19.41
CA GLU A 379 1.88 6.60 18.98
C GLU A 379 2.54 7.61 19.91
N LYS A 380 1.77 8.54 20.51
CA LYS A 380 2.28 9.56 21.46
C LYS A 380 3.07 8.97 22.63
N VAL A 381 2.72 7.76 23.08
CA VAL A 381 3.38 7.11 24.23
C VAL A 381 4.52 6.17 23.80
N ALA A 382 4.76 6.04 22.49
CA ALA A 382 5.89 5.27 21.99
C ALA A 382 7.21 5.97 22.35
N PRO A 383 8.28 5.23 22.71
CA PRO A 383 9.59 5.81 23.00
C PRO A 383 10.10 6.89 22.02
N PRO A 384 10.01 6.71 20.67
CA PRO A 384 10.45 7.75 19.73
C PRO A 384 9.61 9.03 19.77
N ASN A 385 8.39 9.01 20.31
CA ASN A 385 7.44 10.13 20.30
C ASN A 385 7.32 10.86 21.64
N LEU A 386 7.89 10.35 22.74
CA LEU A 386 7.81 10.96 24.07
C LEU A 386 8.33 12.41 24.13
N THR A 387 9.20 12.79 23.18
CA THR A 387 9.77 14.14 23.10
C THR A 387 9.23 14.95 21.93
N VAL A 388 8.27 14.43 21.16
CA VAL A 388 7.54 15.23 20.15
C VAL A 388 6.66 16.23 20.89
N ARG A 389 6.61 17.47 20.41
CA ARG A 389 5.90 18.57 21.07
C ARG A 389 5.24 19.49 20.05
N GLY A 390 4.31 20.32 20.51
CA GLY A 390 3.53 21.22 19.65
C GLY A 390 2.12 20.74 19.34
N PHE A 391 1.63 19.69 20.01
CA PHE A 391 0.26 19.18 19.84
C PHE A 391 -0.80 20.28 20.06
N ASP A 392 -0.69 21.03 21.16
CA ASP A 392 -1.63 22.14 21.47
C ASP A 392 -1.64 23.24 20.40
N PHE A 393 -0.51 23.43 19.69
CA PHE A 393 -0.44 24.38 18.59
C PHE A 393 -1.26 23.91 17.40
N ILE A 394 -1.16 22.62 17.05
CA ILE A 394 -1.96 21.98 16.00
C ILE A 394 -3.44 22.04 16.38
N ASP A 395 -3.79 21.72 17.63
CA ASP A 395 -5.16 21.80 18.14
C ASP A 395 -5.71 23.23 18.10
N ARG A 396 -4.87 24.23 18.41
CA ARG A 396 -5.28 25.63 18.32
C ARG A 396 -5.52 26.07 16.88
N VAL A 397 -4.64 25.71 15.94
CA VAL A 397 -4.87 25.97 14.51
C VAL A 397 -6.14 25.28 14.02
N LYS A 398 -6.35 24.02 14.43
CA LYS A 398 -7.56 23.26 14.12
C LYS A 398 -8.82 23.98 14.63
N SER A 399 -8.81 24.48 15.86
CA SER A 399 -9.97 25.20 16.41
C SER A 399 -10.32 26.47 15.62
N LEU A 400 -9.31 27.18 15.10
CA LEU A 400 -9.54 28.36 14.25
C LEU A 400 -10.13 27.97 12.89
N LEU A 401 -9.65 26.86 12.32
CA LEU A 401 -10.17 26.33 11.05
C LEU A 401 -11.59 25.78 11.20
N GLU A 402 -11.90 25.10 12.30
CA GLU A 402 -13.26 24.62 12.59
C GLU A 402 -14.23 25.79 12.83
N ALA A 403 -13.77 26.92 13.37
CA ALA A 403 -14.59 28.11 13.52
C ALA A 403 -14.89 28.81 12.17
N GLU A 404 -13.96 28.75 11.21
CA GLU A 404 -14.14 29.35 9.88
C GLU A 404 -14.90 28.42 8.91
N CYS A 405 -14.54 27.13 8.88
CA CYS A 405 -15.08 26.14 7.95
C CYS A 405 -15.17 24.75 8.61
N PRO A 406 -16.22 24.51 9.41
CA PRO A 406 -16.37 23.29 10.21
C PRO A 406 -16.29 22.01 9.36
N GLY A 407 -15.48 21.04 9.80
CA GLY A 407 -15.38 19.72 9.19
C GLY A 407 -14.75 19.68 7.80
N ILE A 408 -14.04 20.74 7.37
CA ILE A 408 -13.45 20.81 6.02
C ILE A 408 -11.97 20.44 6.00
N VAL A 409 -11.16 20.97 6.92
CA VAL A 409 -9.69 20.86 6.87
C VAL A 409 -9.18 19.76 7.78
N SER A 410 -8.41 18.79 7.25
CA SER A 410 -7.86 17.68 8.04
C SER A 410 -6.73 18.13 8.96
N CYS A 411 -6.55 17.42 10.07
CA CYS A 411 -5.40 17.61 10.94
C CYS A 411 -4.08 17.21 10.25
N ALA A 412 -4.12 16.21 9.38
CA ALA A 412 -2.99 15.80 8.54
C ALA A 412 -2.47 16.95 7.66
N ASP A 413 -3.36 17.72 7.02
CA ASP A 413 -2.95 18.89 6.26
C ASP A 413 -2.46 20.03 7.15
N ILE A 414 -3.00 20.19 8.37
CA ILE A 414 -2.50 21.18 9.33
C ILE A 414 -1.05 20.86 9.73
N ILE A 415 -0.70 19.60 10.02
CA ILE A 415 0.69 19.22 10.32
C ILE A 415 1.61 19.61 9.16
N ALA A 416 1.25 19.25 7.93
CA ALA A 416 2.08 19.49 6.76
C ALA A 416 2.27 21.00 6.48
N LEU A 417 1.21 21.79 6.58
CA LEU A 417 1.25 23.24 6.40
C LEU A 417 2.04 23.92 7.52
N VAL A 418 1.77 23.59 8.79
CA VAL A 418 2.49 24.15 9.94
C VAL A 418 3.98 23.82 9.87
N ALA A 419 4.36 22.60 9.49
CA ALA A 419 5.77 22.25 9.31
C ALA A 419 6.43 23.13 8.25
N ARG A 420 5.83 23.28 7.06
CA ARG A 420 6.35 24.13 5.99
C ARG A 420 6.46 25.59 6.41
N ASP A 421 5.37 26.16 6.89
CA ASP A 421 5.30 27.57 7.27
C ASP A 421 6.28 27.89 8.40
N SER A 422 6.48 26.97 9.35
CA SER A 422 7.40 27.19 10.47
C SER A 422 8.86 27.20 10.04
N ILE A 423 9.25 26.33 9.10
CA ILE A 423 10.61 26.34 8.54
C ILE A 423 10.87 27.66 7.79
N VAL A 424 9.91 28.08 6.96
CA VAL A 424 9.98 29.37 6.26
C VAL A 424 10.09 30.55 7.23
N ALA A 425 9.28 30.56 8.30
CA ALA A 425 9.31 31.60 9.32
C ALA A 425 10.65 31.68 10.06
N THR A 426 11.42 30.58 10.10
CA THR A 426 12.79 30.53 10.64
C THR A 426 13.89 30.74 9.59
N GLY A 427 13.53 31.15 8.37
CA GLY A 427 14.48 31.47 7.29
C GLY A 427 14.91 30.28 6.43
N GLY A 428 14.26 29.12 6.56
CA GLY A 428 14.55 27.93 5.75
C GLY A 428 13.77 27.84 4.44
N PRO A 429 13.86 26.69 3.73
CA PRO A 429 13.21 26.49 2.44
C PRO A 429 11.68 26.47 2.54
N SER A 430 11.03 26.90 1.46
CA SER A 430 9.62 26.64 1.21
C SER A 430 9.47 25.47 0.24
N TRP A 431 8.42 24.68 0.39
CA TRP A 431 8.04 23.63 -0.54
C TRP A 431 6.53 23.68 -0.80
N ARG A 432 6.09 23.01 -1.85
CA ARG A 432 4.67 22.93 -2.16
C ARG A 432 4.03 21.92 -1.22
N VAL A 433 2.86 22.26 -0.69
CA VAL A 433 2.08 21.34 0.14
C VAL A 433 0.77 21.03 -0.60
N PRO A 434 0.73 19.99 -1.46
CA PRO A 434 -0.53 19.46 -1.95
C PRO A 434 -1.38 19.03 -0.75
N THR A 435 -2.54 19.64 -0.59
CA THR A 435 -3.49 19.39 0.50
C THR A 435 -4.65 18.51 0.01
N GLY A 436 -5.47 18.01 0.93
CA GLY A 436 -6.55 17.06 0.67
C GLY A 436 -6.45 15.76 1.46
N ARG A 437 -5.55 15.68 2.44
CA ARG A 437 -5.40 14.49 3.29
C ARG A 437 -6.66 14.25 4.11
N ARG A 438 -6.86 13.02 4.53
CA ARG A 438 -7.82 12.59 5.55
C ARG A 438 -7.06 12.14 6.79
N ASP A 439 -7.72 12.29 7.92
CA ASP A 439 -7.20 11.88 9.21
C ASP A 439 -7.37 10.37 9.41
N GLY A 440 -6.30 9.74 9.91
CA GLY A 440 -6.28 8.34 10.31
C GLY A 440 -7.12 8.07 11.56
N LEU A 441 -7.63 6.84 11.64
CA LEU A 441 -8.50 6.39 12.74
C LEU A 441 -7.75 5.52 13.77
N ILE A 442 -6.52 5.12 13.46
CA ILE A 442 -5.75 4.13 14.22
C ILE A 442 -4.39 4.73 14.55
N SER A 443 -3.99 4.64 15.82
CA SER A 443 -2.65 4.99 16.30
C SER A 443 -2.14 3.88 17.21
N ASN A 444 -0.90 3.44 16.98
CA ASN A 444 -0.31 2.30 17.67
C ASN A 444 1.17 2.54 18.04
N SER A 445 1.51 2.40 19.32
CA SER A 445 2.85 2.64 19.85
C SER A 445 3.89 1.65 19.34
N SER A 446 3.52 0.39 19.13
CA SER A 446 4.42 -0.64 18.62
C SER A 446 4.78 -0.39 17.17
N GLU A 447 3.86 0.17 16.38
CA GLU A 447 4.14 0.57 15.00
C GLU A 447 5.06 1.78 14.94
N ALA A 448 4.90 2.77 15.81
CA ALA A 448 5.87 3.86 15.94
C ALA A 448 7.27 3.36 16.29
N LEU A 449 7.38 2.40 17.23
CA LEU A 449 8.66 1.80 17.60
C LEU A 449 9.29 1.01 16.45
N ALA A 450 8.48 0.33 15.64
CA ALA A 450 8.96 -0.50 14.54
C ALA A 450 9.39 0.31 13.31
N ASN A 451 8.70 1.42 13.01
CA ASN A 451 8.86 2.11 11.73
C ASN A 451 9.68 3.40 11.79
N ILE A 452 9.77 4.06 12.95
CA ILE A 452 10.56 5.31 13.08
C ILE A 452 12.03 4.94 13.31
N PRO A 453 12.96 5.40 12.45
CA PRO A 453 14.39 5.17 12.66
C PRO A 453 14.89 5.65 14.02
N ALA A 454 15.72 4.84 14.66
CA ALA A 454 16.32 5.17 15.94
C ALA A 454 17.58 6.06 15.75
N PRO A 455 17.95 6.89 16.74
CA PRO A 455 19.22 7.62 16.71
C PRO A 455 20.45 6.71 16.70
N THR A 456 20.28 5.43 17.02
CA THR A 456 21.31 4.37 16.99
C THR A 456 21.28 3.55 15.70
N SER A 457 20.44 3.90 14.71
CA SER A 457 20.33 3.13 13.48
C SER A 457 21.60 3.23 12.62
N ASN A 458 22.07 2.08 12.13
CA ASN A 458 23.14 2.02 11.15
C ASN A 458 22.62 2.37 9.73
N PHE A 459 23.54 2.50 8.77
CA PHE A 459 23.20 2.91 7.40
C PHE A 459 22.22 1.96 6.70
N SER A 460 22.38 0.64 6.87
CA SER A 460 21.50 -0.36 6.25
C SER A 460 20.06 -0.27 6.77
N SER A 461 19.91 -0.07 8.09
CA SER A 461 18.61 0.15 8.72
C SER A 461 17.95 1.44 8.22
N LEU A 462 18.70 2.53 8.11
CA LEU A 462 18.20 3.80 7.57
C LEU A 462 17.75 3.66 6.11
N GLN A 463 18.59 3.06 5.27
CA GLN A 463 18.28 2.80 3.86
C GLN A 463 17.00 1.95 3.73
N THR A 464 16.88 0.89 4.53
CA THR A 464 15.71 0.02 4.53
C THR A 464 14.45 0.78 4.92
N SER A 465 14.49 1.52 6.04
CA SER A 465 13.34 2.30 6.54
C SER A 465 12.83 3.32 5.51
N PHE A 466 13.72 4.08 4.87
CA PHE A 466 13.34 5.05 3.84
C PHE A 466 12.81 4.35 2.58
N SER A 467 13.44 3.25 2.15
CA SER A 467 12.99 2.49 0.97
C SER A 467 11.60 1.88 1.16
N ASN A 468 11.26 1.45 2.38
CA ASN A 468 9.93 0.94 2.73
C ASN A 468 8.85 2.03 2.58
N LYS A 469 9.23 3.31 2.64
CA LYS A 469 8.36 4.46 2.40
C LYS A 469 8.49 5.04 0.98
N GLY A 470 9.12 4.30 0.06
CA GLY A 470 9.31 4.72 -1.33
C GLY A 470 10.29 5.88 -1.52
N LEU A 471 11.14 6.16 -0.53
CA LEU A 471 12.16 7.20 -0.57
C LEU A 471 13.53 6.59 -0.92
N ASP A 472 14.28 7.29 -1.77
CA ASP A 472 15.61 6.84 -2.21
C ASP A 472 16.75 7.30 -1.27
N LEU A 473 17.99 6.93 -1.58
CA LEU A 473 19.17 7.32 -0.79
C LEU A 473 19.40 8.84 -0.75
N LYS A 474 18.98 9.56 -1.81
CA LYS A 474 19.11 11.02 -1.86
C LYS A 474 18.06 11.66 -0.96
N ASP A 475 16.84 11.12 -0.93
CA ASP A 475 15.79 11.53 0.00
C ASP A 475 16.21 11.30 1.47
N LEU A 476 16.78 10.13 1.78
CA LEU A 476 17.38 9.85 3.10
C LEU A 476 18.37 10.93 3.51
N LEU A 477 19.31 11.25 2.63
CA LEU A 477 20.34 12.25 2.92
C LEU A 477 19.75 13.65 3.11
N LEU A 478 18.87 14.08 2.20
CA LEU A 478 18.31 15.43 2.20
C LEU A 478 17.40 15.64 3.42
N LEU A 479 16.51 14.70 3.72
CA LEU A 479 15.60 14.78 4.87
C LEU A 479 16.36 14.75 6.20
N SER A 480 17.47 14.00 6.29
CA SER A 480 18.37 14.06 7.46
C SER A 480 18.96 15.46 7.68
N GLY A 481 19.05 16.27 6.62
CA GLY A 481 19.47 17.67 6.72
C GLY A 481 18.58 18.54 7.62
N ALA A 482 17.35 18.11 7.93
CA ALA A 482 16.49 18.78 8.91
C ALA A 482 17.13 18.88 10.31
N HIS A 483 18.10 18.02 10.63
CA HIS A 483 18.89 18.08 11.87
C HIS A 483 19.76 19.33 12.00
N THR A 484 19.89 20.15 10.95
CA THR A 484 20.52 21.48 11.02
C THR A 484 19.79 22.43 11.99
N ILE A 485 18.50 22.19 12.26
CA ILE A 485 17.77 22.90 13.32
C ILE A 485 17.35 21.97 14.45
N GLY A 486 17.31 22.52 15.66
CA GLY A 486 16.72 21.87 16.81
C GLY A 486 17.71 21.30 17.82
N ILE A 487 17.17 20.46 18.69
CA ILE A 487 17.83 19.99 19.90
C ILE A 487 17.52 18.52 20.16
N SER A 488 18.44 17.84 20.84
CA SER A 488 18.27 16.51 21.37
C SER A 488 18.44 16.50 22.89
N HIS A 489 18.09 15.38 23.53
CA HIS A 489 18.48 15.09 24.90
C HIS A 489 19.66 14.12 24.92
N CYS A 490 20.46 14.16 26.00
CA CYS A 490 21.61 13.26 26.19
C CYS A 490 21.24 11.78 26.07
N SER A 491 20.05 11.38 26.54
CA SER A 491 19.54 10.01 26.46
C SER A 491 19.50 9.43 25.04
N SER A 492 19.38 10.26 24.01
CA SER A 492 19.32 9.82 22.62
C SER A 492 20.67 9.39 22.05
N PHE A 493 21.79 9.73 22.70
CA PHE A 493 23.15 9.41 22.20
C PHE A 493 24.16 9.10 23.31
N SER A 494 23.75 9.01 24.58
CA SER A 494 24.65 8.74 25.72
C SER A 494 25.41 7.41 25.56
N ASN A 495 24.81 6.42 24.90
CA ASN A 495 25.47 5.16 24.58
C ASN A 495 26.75 5.38 23.75
N ARG A 496 26.72 6.31 22.77
CA ARG A 496 27.90 6.65 21.96
C ARG A 496 29.01 7.30 22.77
N LEU A 497 28.67 7.99 23.86
CA LEU A 497 29.65 8.61 24.72
C LEU A 497 30.28 7.61 25.69
N TYR A 498 29.49 6.70 26.26
CA TYR A 498 29.91 5.97 27.46
C TYR A 498 29.91 4.45 27.35
N ASN A 499 29.24 3.84 26.37
CA ASN A 499 29.09 2.39 26.32
C ASN A 499 28.83 1.86 24.89
N PHE A 500 29.56 2.35 23.91
CA PHE A 500 29.23 2.12 22.50
C PHE A 500 29.20 0.64 22.12
N THR A 501 30.18 -0.16 22.56
CA THR A 501 30.24 -1.61 22.30
C THR A 501 29.78 -2.46 23.49
N GLY A 502 29.35 -1.83 24.59
CA GLY A 502 28.88 -2.53 25.80
C GLY A 502 29.95 -2.74 26.89
N VAL A 503 31.18 -2.25 26.69
CA VAL A 503 32.30 -2.43 27.63
C VAL A 503 32.77 -1.13 28.31
N GLY A 504 31.96 -0.07 28.26
CA GLY A 504 32.31 1.23 28.85
C GLY A 504 33.19 2.11 27.95
N ASP A 505 33.03 2.02 26.63
CA ASP A 505 33.83 2.70 25.62
C ASP A 505 33.06 3.81 24.87
N GLN A 506 33.81 4.68 24.20
CA GLN A 506 33.27 5.75 23.35
C GLN A 506 33.25 5.30 21.88
N ASP A 507 32.23 5.71 21.14
CA ASP A 507 32.12 5.51 19.70
C ASP A 507 33.36 6.08 18.97
N PRO A 508 34.17 5.24 18.30
CA PRO A 508 35.38 5.68 17.60
C PRO A 508 35.08 6.50 16.33
N SER A 509 33.84 6.46 15.83
CA SER A 509 33.40 7.29 14.71
C SER A 509 33.06 8.72 15.12
N LEU A 510 32.96 9.01 16.43
CA LEU A 510 32.72 10.34 16.97
C LEU A 510 34.05 11.05 17.26
N ASP A 511 34.17 12.30 16.81
CA ASP A 511 35.35 13.13 17.08
C ASP A 511 35.66 13.21 18.58
N SER A 512 36.89 12.89 18.97
CA SER A 512 37.25 12.68 20.37
C SER A 512 37.20 13.95 21.20
N GLU A 513 37.60 15.09 20.62
CA GLU A 513 37.49 16.41 21.26
C GLU A 513 36.02 16.81 21.46
N TYR A 514 35.19 16.60 20.44
CA TYR A 514 33.76 16.87 20.53
C TYR A 514 33.08 16.01 21.60
N ALA A 515 33.37 14.71 21.63
CA ALA A 515 32.86 13.81 22.65
C ALA A 515 33.32 14.20 24.07
N ALA A 516 34.61 14.57 24.23
CA ALA A 516 35.13 15.05 25.51
C ALA A 516 34.42 16.34 25.98
N ASN A 517 34.14 17.26 25.05
CA ASN A 517 33.39 18.48 25.35
C ASN A 517 31.95 18.17 25.81
N LEU A 518 31.25 17.28 25.10
CA LEU A 518 29.90 16.83 25.48
C LEU A 518 29.90 16.21 26.88
N LYS A 519 30.85 15.32 27.19
CA LYS A 519 31.02 14.71 28.52
C LYS A 519 31.30 15.76 29.61
N ALA A 520 32.17 16.73 29.34
CA ALA A 520 32.57 17.72 30.36
C ALA A 520 31.47 18.77 30.63
N ARG A 521 30.74 19.18 29.60
CA ARG A 521 29.88 20.39 29.63
C ARG A 521 28.39 20.11 29.59
N LYS A 522 27.95 18.98 29.03
CA LYS A 522 26.53 18.67 28.81
C LYS A 522 26.16 17.33 29.44
N CYS A 523 26.43 16.23 28.76
CA CYS A 523 26.04 14.87 29.15
C CYS A 523 27.06 14.27 30.11
N ARG A 524 27.15 14.79 31.34
CA ARG A 524 28.19 14.42 32.32
C ARG A 524 28.09 13.00 32.86
N THR A 525 26.92 12.40 32.78
CA THR A 525 26.68 11.03 33.23
C THR A 525 25.96 10.23 32.14
N PRO A 526 26.12 8.89 32.11
CA PRO A 526 25.43 8.05 31.14
C PRO A 526 23.90 8.01 31.32
N THR A 527 23.41 8.37 32.51
CA THR A 527 21.99 8.36 32.89
C THR A 527 21.30 9.71 32.79
N ASP A 528 21.96 10.73 32.22
CA ASP A 528 21.35 12.04 32.02
C ASP A 528 20.27 12.01 30.94
N ASN A 529 19.01 12.14 31.36
CA ASN A 529 17.84 12.13 30.50
C ASN A 529 17.23 13.52 30.28
N THR A 530 17.82 14.58 30.84
CA THR A 530 17.20 15.91 30.90
C THR A 530 17.99 16.98 30.19
N THR A 531 19.32 16.84 30.10
CA THR A 531 20.16 17.85 29.47
C THR A 531 19.92 17.91 27.97
N ILE A 532 19.63 19.13 27.51
CA ILE A 532 19.44 19.47 26.10
C ILE A 532 20.78 19.77 25.43
N VAL A 533 20.95 19.26 24.21
CA VAL A 533 22.12 19.46 23.36
C VAL A 533 21.69 19.90 21.97
N GLU A 534 22.41 20.88 21.41
CA GLU A 534 22.22 21.37 20.05
C GLU A 534 22.59 20.28 19.04
N MET A 535 21.72 20.01 18.08
CA MET A 535 22.00 18.99 17.05
C MET A 535 23.00 19.49 16.00
N ASP A 536 23.05 20.80 15.81
CA ASP A 536 24.01 21.51 14.95
C ASP A 536 24.69 22.63 15.77
N PRO A 537 25.70 22.31 16.60
CA PRO A 537 26.32 23.27 17.50
C PRO A 537 26.81 24.53 16.78
N GLY A 538 26.31 25.68 17.21
CA GLY A 538 26.60 26.98 16.61
C GLY A 538 25.66 27.43 15.49
N SER A 539 24.85 26.54 14.91
CA SER A 539 23.84 26.90 13.89
C SER A 539 22.44 26.30 14.09
N PHE A 540 22.15 25.64 15.22
CA PHE A 540 20.90 24.92 15.49
C PHE A 540 19.57 25.71 15.41
N ARG A 541 19.63 27.01 15.12
CA ARG A 541 18.46 27.89 14.90
C ARG A 541 18.33 28.37 13.46
N THR A 542 19.30 28.05 12.61
CA THR A 542 19.39 28.49 11.22
C THR A 542 19.31 27.26 10.33
N PHE A 543 18.46 27.29 9.33
CA PHE A 543 18.34 26.16 8.41
C PHE A 543 19.45 26.24 7.34
N ASP A 544 20.59 25.57 7.54
CA ASP A 544 21.75 25.72 6.66
C ASP A 544 22.49 24.39 6.35
N LEU A 545 23.76 24.49 5.91
CA LEU A 545 24.61 23.37 5.53
C LEU A 545 25.63 22.97 6.63
N SER A 546 25.55 23.58 7.82
CA SER A 546 26.46 23.34 8.95
C SER A 546 26.39 21.88 9.41
N TYR A 547 25.19 21.30 9.51
CA TYR A 547 24.98 19.87 9.77
C TYR A 547 25.89 18.97 8.93
N TYR A 548 25.88 19.15 7.60
CA TYR A 548 26.70 18.36 6.69
C TYR A 548 28.21 18.61 6.87
N THR A 549 28.60 19.85 7.18
CA THR A 549 29.99 20.19 7.51
C THR A 549 30.44 19.45 8.77
N LEU A 550 29.58 19.38 9.79
CA LEU A 550 29.86 18.65 11.02
C LEU A 550 29.93 17.14 10.82
N LEU A 551 29.09 16.56 9.94
CA LEU A 551 29.18 15.14 9.59
C LEU A 551 30.56 14.78 9.06
N LEU A 552 31.11 15.57 8.11
CA LEU A 552 32.45 15.33 7.57
C LEU A 552 33.57 15.49 8.60
N LYS A 553 33.32 16.27 9.66
CA LYS A 553 34.23 16.42 10.80
C LYS A 553 34.03 15.34 11.89
N ARG A 554 33.20 14.32 11.63
CA ARG A 554 32.81 13.28 12.63
C ARG A 554 32.12 13.87 13.86
N ARG A 555 31.36 14.96 13.68
CA ARG A 555 30.64 15.68 14.73
C ARG A 555 29.11 15.57 14.59
N GLY A 556 28.62 14.55 13.89
CA GLY A 556 27.19 14.18 13.91
C GLY A 556 26.78 13.65 15.29
N LEU A 557 25.67 14.16 15.82
CA LEU A 557 25.26 13.89 17.21
C LEU A 557 24.78 12.45 17.39
N PHE A 558 24.00 11.93 16.44
CA PHE A 558 23.48 10.57 16.47
C PHE A 558 24.38 9.58 15.72
N GLU A 559 24.23 8.29 16.02
CA GLU A 559 24.90 7.23 15.23
C GLU A 559 24.32 7.20 13.82
N SER A 560 23.00 7.42 13.71
CA SER A 560 22.30 7.56 12.43
C SER A 560 22.84 8.71 11.57
N ASP A 561 23.30 9.80 12.19
CA ASP A 561 23.94 10.91 11.49
C ASP A 561 25.33 10.49 10.96
N ALA A 562 26.15 9.89 11.83
CA ALA A 562 27.49 9.42 11.47
C ALA A 562 27.42 8.35 10.37
N ALA A 563 26.39 7.50 10.39
CA ALA A 563 26.15 6.45 9.42
C ALA A 563 26.04 6.97 7.98
N LEU A 564 25.56 8.20 7.77
CA LEU A 564 25.46 8.81 6.43
C LEU A 564 26.83 9.01 5.75
N THR A 565 27.92 8.98 6.52
CA THR A 565 29.29 9.13 6.00
C THR A 565 30.01 7.79 5.77
N THR A 566 29.41 6.66 6.15
CA THR A 566 30.02 5.33 5.99
C THR A 566 29.77 4.73 4.60
N ASN A 567 28.71 5.16 3.92
CA ASN A 567 28.43 4.82 2.53
C ASN A 567 29.10 5.84 1.57
N SER A 568 29.80 5.34 0.56
CA SER A 568 30.56 6.18 -0.39
C SER A 568 29.66 7.10 -1.22
N THR A 569 28.46 6.65 -1.60
CA THR A 569 27.50 7.42 -2.39
C THR A 569 26.95 8.60 -1.61
N THR A 570 26.44 8.37 -0.39
CA THR A 570 25.91 9.46 0.44
C THR A 570 27.00 10.43 0.87
N LYS A 571 28.21 9.94 1.17
CA LYS A 571 29.38 10.80 1.44
C LYS A 571 29.76 11.67 0.23
N SER A 572 29.68 11.13 -0.99
CA SER A 572 29.89 11.90 -2.21
C SER A 572 28.83 12.99 -2.36
N TYR A 573 27.55 12.69 -2.13
CA TYR A 573 26.49 13.69 -2.16
C TYR A 573 26.65 14.78 -1.09
N ILE A 574 27.07 14.44 0.13
CA ILE A 574 27.39 15.42 1.18
C ILE A 574 28.46 16.40 0.67
N THR A 575 29.52 15.87 0.05
CA THR A 575 30.61 16.69 -0.51
C THR A 575 30.09 17.61 -1.62
N GLN A 576 29.21 17.12 -2.49
CA GLN A 576 28.59 17.91 -3.56
C GLN A 576 27.66 19.00 -3.02
N LEU A 577 26.86 18.71 -1.99
CA LEU A 577 25.99 19.69 -1.34
C LEU A 577 26.82 20.85 -0.76
N LEU A 578 27.95 20.54 -0.11
CA LEU A 578 28.85 21.54 0.48
C LEU A 578 29.63 22.35 -0.55
N GLN A 579 29.84 21.82 -1.75
CA GLN A 579 30.43 22.57 -2.88
C GLN A 579 29.39 23.42 -3.62
N GLY A 580 28.10 23.13 -3.42
CA GLY A 580 26.98 23.86 -4.00
C GLY A 580 26.59 25.10 -3.21
N SER A 581 25.46 25.69 -3.59
CA SER A 581 24.86 26.81 -2.86
C SER A 581 23.82 26.32 -1.86
N LEU A 582 23.61 27.11 -0.79
CA LEU A 582 22.50 26.91 0.15
C LEU A 582 21.15 26.82 -0.57
N GLN A 583 20.96 27.62 -1.62
CA GLN A 583 19.73 27.60 -2.43
C GLN A 583 19.52 26.27 -3.16
N ASN A 584 20.58 25.62 -3.64
CA ASN A 584 20.48 24.31 -4.27
C ASN A 584 20.05 23.26 -3.24
N PHE A 585 20.61 23.29 -2.03
CA PHE A 585 20.16 22.43 -0.94
C PHE A 585 18.68 22.66 -0.62
N TYR A 586 18.24 23.91 -0.54
CA TYR A 586 16.83 24.25 -0.30
C TYR A 586 15.89 23.67 -1.34
N VAL A 587 16.23 23.76 -2.63
CA VAL A 587 15.43 23.19 -3.72
C VAL A 587 15.35 21.67 -3.63
N GLU A 588 16.46 21.00 -3.35
CA GLU A 588 16.48 19.54 -3.25
C GLU A 588 15.77 19.05 -1.99
N PHE A 589 15.99 19.71 -0.84
CA PHE A 589 15.27 19.47 0.41
C PHE A 589 13.76 19.61 0.22
N ALA A 590 13.31 20.66 -0.46
CA ALA A 590 11.91 20.89 -0.78
C ALA A 590 11.29 19.75 -1.60
N LYS A 591 12.02 19.20 -2.58
CA LYS A 591 11.56 18.04 -3.37
C LYS A 591 11.40 16.79 -2.49
N SER A 592 12.34 16.53 -1.59
CA SER A 592 12.24 15.39 -0.69
C SER A 592 11.13 15.56 0.36
N MET A 593 10.89 16.78 0.86
CA MET A 593 9.73 17.07 1.71
C MET A 593 8.40 16.89 0.96
N GLU A 594 8.32 17.30 -0.31
CA GLU A 594 7.15 17.05 -1.16
C GLU A 594 6.87 15.55 -1.36
N LYS A 595 7.92 14.74 -1.57
CA LYS A 595 7.81 13.28 -1.66
C LYS A 595 7.36 12.68 -0.32
N MET A 596 8.03 13.04 0.78
CA MET A 596 7.73 12.55 2.12
C MET A 596 6.28 12.86 2.51
N GLY A 597 5.81 14.09 2.24
CA GLY A 597 4.44 14.50 2.52
C GLY A 597 3.36 13.70 1.77
N ARG A 598 3.73 12.87 0.78
CA ARG A 598 2.81 12.01 0.01
C ARG A 598 2.84 10.55 0.44
N ILE A 599 3.65 10.19 1.44
CA ILE A 599 3.75 8.81 1.94
C ILE A 599 2.39 8.38 2.47
N GLU A 600 1.86 7.31 1.87
CA GLU A 600 0.70 6.53 2.34
C GLU A 600 -0.51 7.40 2.77
N VAL A 601 -0.70 8.55 2.12
CA VAL A 601 -1.73 9.53 2.52
C VAL A 601 -3.13 8.95 2.37
N LYS A 602 -3.95 9.17 3.40
CA LYS A 602 -5.39 8.90 3.30
C LYS A 602 -6.04 10.03 2.51
N THR A 603 -6.89 9.68 1.56
CA THR A 603 -7.71 10.64 0.80
C THR A 603 -9.13 10.10 0.67
N ALA A 604 -10.06 10.95 0.24
CA ALA A 604 -11.45 10.57 0.00
C ALA A 604 -12.11 9.88 1.21
N SER A 605 -12.49 8.61 1.09
CA SER A 605 -13.16 7.80 2.12
C SER A 605 -12.19 6.99 3.01
N SER A 606 -10.89 7.03 2.74
CA SER A 606 -9.87 6.21 3.44
C SER A 606 -9.48 6.73 4.84
N GLY A 607 -10.26 7.65 5.39
CA GLY A 607 -10.11 8.32 6.68
C GLY A 607 -11.23 9.34 6.90
N GLU A 608 -11.11 10.21 7.89
CA GLU A 608 -12.14 11.22 8.20
C GLU A 608 -11.59 12.65 8.22
N ILE A 609 -12.44 13.64 8.51
CA ILE A 609 -12.00 14.97 8.95
C ILE A 609 -12.38 15.09 10.42
N ARG A 610 -11.41 14.94 11.32
CA ARG A 610 -11.68 15.03 12.76
C ARG A 610 -12.04 16.47 13.11
N ARG A 611 -13.01 16.69 13.99
CA ARG A 611 -13.29 18.04 14.52
C ARG A 611 -12.25 18.47 15.56
N GLN A 612 -11.70 17.50 16.29
CA GLN A 612 -10.63 17.67 17.24
C GLN A 612 -9.51 16.69 16.90
N CYS A 613 -8.28 17.16 16.74
CA CYS A 613 -7.20 16.30 16.24
C CYS A 613 -6.81 15.19 17.19
N ALA A 614 -7.19 15.26 18.46
CA ALA A 614 -6.85 14.25 19.45
C ALA A 614 -7.79 13.02 19.45
N VAL A 615 -8.95 13.07 18.80
CA VAL A 615 -9.99 12.04 18.92
C VAL A 615 -10.68 11.75 17.59
N VAL A 616 -11.03 10.48 17.38
CA VAL A 616 -11.87 10.03 16.26
C VAL A 616 -13.29 10.56 16.44
N ASN A 617 -13.98 10.97 15.37
CA ASN A 617 -15.36 11.45 15.50
C ASN A 617 -16.30 10.30 15.93
N SER A 618 -17.37 10.64 16.66
CA SER A 618 -18.37 9.67 17.17
C SER A 618 -19.61 9.59 16.30
#